data_AF-A0A0G2IC53-F1
#
_entry.id   AF-A0A0G2IC53-F1
#
_cell.length_a   1.000
_cell.length_b   1.000
_cell.length_c   1.000
_cell.angle_alpha   90.00
_cell.angle_beta   90.00
_cell.angle_gamma   90.00
#
_symmetry.space_group_name_H-M   'P 1'
#
loop_
_entity.id
_entity.type
_entity.pdbx_description
1 polymer ?
#
loop_
_entity_poly.entity_id
_entity_poly.type
_entity_poly.pdbx_seq_one_letter_code
_entity_poly.pdbx_strand_id
1 'polypeptide(L)'
;MSGSMQPALGQGIIANLEAKKRELEELQVRQTDLMNFINSLRHRRQELEQLTTSARKALDIRSDEQGGLTLDQEIGQYEEELVNIGSRISAIHSSIELLS
;
A
#
# COMPACT_ATOMS: atom_id res chain seq x y z
N MET A 1 9.37 6.84 -49.20
CA MET A 1 8.21 6.85 -48.31
C MET A 1 8.72 7.03 -46.88
N SER A 2 8.77 8.26 -46.40
CA SER A 2 9.29 8.59 -45.07
C SER A 2 8.43 9.72 -44.52
N GLY A 3 7.64 9.46 -43.47
CA GLY A 3 6.79 10.52 -42.92
C GLY A 3 5.75 10.17 -41.86
N SER A 4 5.73 8.96 -41.28
CA SER A 4 4.68 8.59 -40.31
C SER A 4 5.18 8.09 -38.95
N MET A 5 6.49 8.08 -38.67
CA MET A 5 7.01 7.54 -37.41
C MET A 5 6.92 8.51 -36.21
N GLN A 6 6.96 9.82 -36.43
CA GLN A 6 6.92 10.82 -35.34
C GLN A 6 5.55 10.91 -34.61
N PRO A 7 4.39 10.84 -35.28
CA PRO A 7 3.09 10.86 -34.61
C PRO A 7 2.87 9.65 -33.71
N ALA A 8 3.30 8.46 -34.15
CA ALA A 8 3.14 7.21 -33.40
C ALA A 8 3.97 7.18 -32.12
N LEU A 9 5.19 7.73 -32.14
CA LEU A 9 6.05 7.87 -30.96
C LEU A 9 5.45 8.83 -29.93
N GLY A 10 4.95 9.99 -30.37
CA GLY A 10 4.29 10.95 -29.48
C GLY A 10 3.03 10.37 -28.84
N GLN A 11 2.24 9.60 -29.59
CA GLN A 11 1.02 8.98 -29.07
C GLN A 11 1.33 7.84 -28.08
N GLY A 12 2.42 7.10 -28.28
CA GLY A 12 2.92 6.11 -27.32
C GLY A 12 3.40 6.74 -26.00
N ILE A 13 4.05 7.90 -26.07
CA ILE A 13 4.48 8.65 -24.88
C ILE A 13 3.27 9.15 -24.08
N ILE A 14 2.26 9.71 -24.76
CA ILE A 14 1.02 10.19 -24.12
C ILE A 14 0.28 9.03 -23.44
N ALA A 15 0.10 7.89 -24.13
CA ALA A 15 -0.57 6.73 -23.55
C ALA A 15 0.16 6.18 -22.32
N ASN A 16 1.51 6.16 -22.35
CA ASN A 16 2.32 5.75 -21.20
C ASN A 16 2.18 6.73 -20.02
N LEU A 17 2.18 8.04 -20.30
CA LEU A 17 1.97 9.08 -19.28
C LEU A 17 0.58 8.96 -18.62
N GLU A 18 -0.48 8.74 -19.41
CA GLU A 18 -1.83 8.54 -18.89
C GLU A 18 -1.94 7.26 -18.04
N ALA A 19 -1.33 6.17 -18.48
CA ALA A 19 -1.31 4.92 -17.71
C ALA A 19 -0.61 5.10 -16.36
N LYS A 20 0.53 5.81 -16.33
CA LYS A 20 1.26 6.10 -15.09
C LYS A 20 0.51 7.02 -14.14
N LYS A 21 -0.20 8.02 -14.66
CA LYS A 21 -1.07 8.88 -13.84
C LYS A 21 -2.19 8.08 -13.17
N ARG A 22 -2.82 7.16 -13.91
CA ARG A 22 -3.85 6.28 -13.34
C ARG A 22 -3.27 5.33 -12.28
N GLU A 23 -2.13 4.70 -12.56
CA GLU A 23 -1.46 3.83 -11.57
C GLU A 23 -1.11 4.61 -10.29
N LEU A 24 -0.67 5.86 -10.43
CA LEU A 24 -0.37 6.74 -9.30
C LEU A 24 -1.61 7.02 -8.45
N GLU A 25 -2.73 7.39 -9.08
CA GLU A 25 -4.00 7.64 -8.38
C GLU A 25 -4.46 6.40 -7.60
N GLU A 26 -4.40 5.22 -8.23
CA GLU A 26 -4.77 3.94 -7.58
C GLU A 26 -3.88 3.63 -6.37
N LEU A 27 -2.57 3.86 -6.49
CA LEU A 27 -1.62 3.63 -5.39
C LEU A 27 -1.82 4.62 -4.24
N GLN A 28 -2.16 5.87 -4.52
CA GLN A 28 -2.45 6.88 -3.49
C GLN A 28 -3.73 6.55 -2.69
N VAL A 29 -4.77 6.07 -3.38
CA VAL A 29 -5.98 5.56 -2.71
C VAL A 29 -5.63 4.38 -1.81
N ARG A 30 -4.93 3.37 -2.35
CA ARG A 30 -4.52 2.20 -1.57
C ARG A 30 -3.64 2.56 -0.38
N GLN A 31 -2.71 3.51 -0.53
CA GLN A 31 -1.88 4.02 0.55
C GLN A 31 -2.74 4.58 1.69
N THR A 32 -3.73 5.39 1.35
CA THR A 32 -4.65 6.01 2.31
C THR A 32 -5.47 4.96 3.06
N ASP A 33 -6.04 4.01 2.33
CA ASP A 33 -6.84 2.93 2.92
C ASP A 33 -6.00 2.07 3.87
N LEU A 34 -4.77 1.76 3.48
CA LEU A 34 -3.85 0.96 4.28
C LEU A 34 -3.42 1.68 5.57
N MET A 35 -3.15 2.99 5.49
CA MET A 35 -2.88 3.81 6.68
C MET A 35 -4.05 3.81 7.66
N ASN A 36 -5.28 3.96 7.16
CA ASN A 36 -6.48 3.92 7.99
C ASN A 36 -6.65 2.55 8.64
N PHE A 37 -6.40 1.48 7.90
CA PHE A 37 -6.50 0.12 8.41
C PHE A 37 -5.47 -0.15 9.50
N ILE A 38 -4.19 0.18 9.29
CA ILE A 38 -3.12 0.06 10.31
C ILE A 38 -3.49 0.81 11.59
N ASN A 39 -4.02 2.04 11.45
CA ASN A 39 -4.47 2.81 12.61
C ASN A 39 -5.61 2.12 13.37
N SER A 40 -6.56 1.50 12.66
CA SER A 40 -7.62 0.71 13.30
C SER A 40 -7.08 -0.51 14.07
N LEU A 41 -6.09 -1.22 13.51
CA LEU A 41 -5.44 -2.36 14.17
C LEU A 41 -4.69 -1.92 15.44
N ARG A 42 -3.95 -0.81 15.36
CA ARG A 42 -3.25 -0.22 16.52
C ARG A 42 -4.23 0.21 17.61
N HIS A 43 -5.37 0.79 17.25
CA HIS A 43 -6.40 1.15 18.22
C HIS A 43 -6.97 -0.08 18.92
N ARG A 44 -7.32 -1.12 18.14
CA ARG A 44 -7.80 -2.39 18.68
C ARG A 44 -6.76 -3.04 19.60
N ARG A 45 -5.49 -3.01 19.23
CA ARG A 45 -4.40 -3.50 20.09
C ARG A 45 -4.38 -2.74 21.42
N GLN A 46 -4.49 -1.42 21.40
CA GLN A 46 -4.53 -0.60 22.61
C GLN A 46 -5.75 -0.91 23.50
N GLU A 47 -6.93 -1.11 22.91
CA GLU A 47 -8.13 -1.53 23.65
C GLU A 47 -7.92 -2.89 24.32
N LEU A 48 -7.33 -3.85 23.60
CA LEU A 48 -6.99 -5.17 24.15
C LEU A 48 -5.93 -5.10 25.25
N GLU A 49 -4.97 -4.18 25.13
CA GLU A 49 -4.02 -3.91 26.20
C GLU A 49 -4.74 -3.36 27.46
N GLN A 50 -5.74 -2.51 27.30
CA GLN A 50 -6.48 -1.97 28.44
C GLN A 50 -7.40 -2.99 29.13
N LEU A 51 -7.75 -4.10 28.45
CA LEU A 51 -8.46 -5.21 29.08
C LEU A 51 -7.53 -5.98 30.04
N THR A 52 -8.09 -6.44 31.16
CA THR A 52 -7.36 -7.14 32.23
C THR A 52 -6.59 -8.36 31.71
N THR A 53 -5.53 -8.76 32.44
CA THR A 53 -4.59 -9.83 32.09
C THR A 53 -5.22 -11.13 31.59
N SER A 54 -6.44 -11.45 32.04
CA SER A 54 -7.22 -12.63 31.66
C SER A 54 -7.69 -12.60 30.19
N ALA A 55 -8.11 -11.43 29.69
CA ALA A 55 -8.57 -11.26 28.31
C ALA A 55 -7.39 -11.30 27.32
N ARG A 56 -6.25 -10.70 27.70
CA ARG A 56 -5.00 -10.81 26.92
C ARG A 56 -4.54 -12.26 26.77
N LYS A 57 -4.49 -13.03 27.87
CA LYS A 57 -4.10 -14.45 27.84
C LYS A 57 -5.02 -15.29 26.95
N ALA A 58 -6.33 -15.06 26.97
CA ALA A 58 -7.27 -15.81 26.16
C ALA A 58 -7.14 -15.53 24.65
N LEU A 59 -6.65 -14.34 24.27
CA LEU A 59 -6.39 -13.96 22.88
C LEU A 59 -5.04 -14.47 22.39
N ASP A 60 -3.99 -14.33 23.19
CA ASP A 60 -2.64 -14.82 22.89
C ASP A 60 -2.65 -16.34 22.62
N ILE A 61 -3.34 -17.09 23.49
CA ILE A 61 -3.54 -18.55 23.34
C ILE A 61 -4.34 -18.87 22.08
N ARG A 62 -5.36 -18.07 21.73
CA ARG A 62 -6.17 -18.31 20.52
C ARG A 62 -5.41 -18.03 19.23
N SER A 63 -4.58 -17.00 19.20
CA SER A 63 -3.73 -16.69 18.03
C SER A 63 -2.73 -17.81 17.78
N ASP A 64 -2.08 -18.30 18.84
CA ASP A 64 -1.13 -19.42 18.77
C ASP A 64 -1.81 -20.75 18.39
N GLU A 65 -3.01 -21.03 18.90
CA GLU A 65 -3.78 -22.25 18.60
C GLU A 65 -4.37 -22.28 17.18
N GLN A 66 -4.62 -21.11 16.57
CA GLN A 66 -5.23 -21.00 15.24
C GLN A 66 -4.21 -20.83 14.11
N GLY A 67 -2.91 -20.71 14.44
CA GLY A 67 -1.85 -20.49 13.45
C GLY A 67 -2.01 -19.19 12.65
N GLY A 68 -2.80 -18.25 13.18
CA GLY A 68 -2.99 -16.91 12.61
C GLY A 68 -1.86 -15.98 13.03
N LEU A 69 -1.64 -14.90 12.28
CA LEU A 69 -0.70 -13.87 12.69
C LEU A 69 -1.20 -13.20 13.98
N THR A 70 -0.28 -12.83 14.86
CA THR A 70 -0.62 -11.94 15.97
C THR A 70 -0.93 -10.54 15.43
N LEU A 71 -1.68 -9.73 16.17
CA LEU A 71 -2.00 -8.35 15.76
C LEU A 71 -0.73 -7.53 15.47
N ASP A 72 0.36 -7.73 16.22
CA ASP A 72 1.63 -7.04 15.97
C ASP A 72 2.29 -7.52 14.67
N GLN A 73 2.18 -8.80 14.34
CA GLN A 73 2.66 -9.35 13.07
C GLN A 73 1.83 -8.83 11.88
N GLU A 74 0.50 -8.77 12.02
CA GLU A 74 -0.38 -8.17 11.00
C GLU A 74 -0.04 -6.70 10.76
N ILE A 75 0.08 -5.90 11.84
CA ILE A 75 0.49 -4.49 11.73
C ILE A 75 1.83 -4.36 11.00
N GLY A 76 2.83 -5.18 11.36
CA GLY A 76 4.14 -5.15 10.72
C GLY A 76 4.09 -5.47 9.23
N GLN A 77 3.29 -6.43 8.80
CA GLN A 77 3.12 -6.75 7.37
C GLN A 77 2.49 -5.61 6.58
N TYR A 78 1.47 -4.96 7.14
CA TYR A 78 0.83 -3.83 6.46
C TYR A 78 1.73 -2.58 6.46
N GLU A 79 2.57 -2.38 7.47
CA GLU A 79 3.60 -1.34 7.45
C GLU A 79 4.64 -1.59 6.35
N GLU A 80 5.07 -2.83 6.15
CA GLU A 80 5.97 -3.19 5.04
C GLU A 80 5.31 -2.96 3.68
N GLU A 81 4.05 -3.34 3.51
CA GLU A 81 3.27 -3.05 2.30
C GLU A 81 3.18 -1.54 2.04
N LEU A 82 2.98 -0.74 3.10
CA LEU A 82 2.92 0.72 2.99
C LEU A 82 4.24 1.32 2.48
N VAL A 83 5.38 0.83 2.97
CA VAL A 83 6.71 1.22 2.50
C VAL A 83 6.91 0.86 1.03
N ASN A 84 6.46 -0.33 0.61
CA ASN A 84 6.54 -0.78 -0.77
C ASN A 84 5.68 0.09 -1.70
N ILE A 85 4.46 0.45 -1.28
CA ILE A 85 3.57 1.37 -2.02
C ILE A 85 4.24 2.75 -2.16
N GLY A 86 4.80 3.30 -1.08
CA GLY A 86 5.51 4.58 -1.12
C GLY A 86 6.69 4.59 -2.09
N SER A 87 7.44 3.48 -2.14
CA SER A 87 8.56 3.31 -3.08
C SER A 87 8.07 3.27 -4.54
N ARG A 88 6.95 2.57 -4.82
CA ARG A 88 6.33 2.53 -6.15
C ARG A 88 5.81 3.89 -6.60
N ILE A 89 5.13 4.62 -5.71
CA ILE A 89 4.66 5.99 -5.97
C ILE A 89 5.83 6.88 -6.37
N SER A 90 6.94 6.82 -5.63
CA SER A 90 8.15 7.62 -5.92
C SER A 90 8.72 7.29 -7.30
N ALA A 91 8.81 6.01 -7.66
CA ALA A 91 9.29 5.58 -8.97
C ALA A 91 8.37 6.03 -10.13
N ILE A 92 7.04 6.01 -9.91
CA ILE A 92 6.06 6.47 -10.89
C ILE A 92 6.14 7.98 -11.06
N HIS A 93 6.28 8.75 -9.99
CA HIS A 93 6.52 10.20 -10.05
C HIS A 93 7.75 10.52 -10.91
N SER A 94 8.90 9.91 -10.63
CA SER A 94 10.10 10.11 -11.45
C SER A 94 9.89 9.70 -12.91
N SER A 95 9.13 8.64 -13.17
CA SER A 95 8.79 8.24 -14.54
C SER A 95 7.91 9.27 -15.25
N ILE A 96 6.95 9.88 -14.54
CA ILE A 96 6.06 10.91 -15.08
C ILE A 96 6.87 12.16 -15.44
N GLU A 97 7.77 12.62 -14.55
CA GLU A 97 8.64 13.78 -14.78
C GLU A 97 9.53 13.61 -16.02
N LEU A 98 9.95 12.39 -16.33
CA LEU A 98 10.77 12.09 -17.52
C LEU A 98 9.95 12.05 -18.83
N LEU A 99 8.63 11.84 -18.75
CA LEU A 99 7.74 11.68 -19.90
C LEU A 99 6.92 12.94 -20.22
N SER A 100 6.85 13.89 -19.28
CA SER A 100 6.17 15.19 -19.41
C SER A 100 7.05 16.25 -20.06
#